data_AF-A0A524K4F3-F1
#
_entry.id   AF-A0A524K4F3-F1
#
_cell.length_a   1.000
_cell.length_b   1.000
_cell.length_c   1.000
_cell.angle_alpha   90.00
_cell.angle_beta   90.00
_cell.angle_gamma   90.00
#
_symmetry.space_group_name_H-M   'P 1'
#
loop_
_entity.id
_entity.type
_entity.pdbx_description
1 polymer ?
#
loop_
_entity_poly.entity_id
_entity_poly.type
_entity_poly.pdbx_seq_one_letter_code
_entity_poly.pdbx_strand_id
1 'polypeptide(L)'
;NVAPALFGGCVASVINHQIPFAVPFAVHPSLKILALVPDFQLSTKQARDVLPMSVSITDAVYNLSRTAILGKALESGDFELLRIATKDRIHQPYRKYLIPDYDAILSKAKSNGTISVFLSGAGPTILCFYSDNAFVGKMKDALVDLKATWELLSLTVDIQGATIKL
;
A
#
# COMPACT_ATOMS: atom_id res chain seq x y z
N ASN A 1 6.24 -6.49 8.05
CA ASN A 1 7.53 -6.04 7.48
C ASN A 1 8.54 -7.17 7.41
N VAL A 2 8.94 -7.76 8.55
CA VAL A 2 9.96 -8.83 8.56
C VAL A 2 9.51 -10.08 7.80
N ALA A 3 8.28 -10.54 8.01
CA ALA A 3 7.78 -11.76 7.37
C ALA A 3 7.86 -11.75 5.83
N PRO A 4 7.31 -10.77 5.09
CA PRO A 4 7.46 -10.73 3.64
C PRO A 4 8.89 -10.45 3.17
N ALA A 5 9.73 -9.76 3.97
CA ALA A 5 11.15 -9.58 3.62
C ALA A 5 11.93 -10.90 3.70
N LEU A 6 11.58 -11.79 4.63
CA LEU A 6 12.21 -13.08 4.80
C LEU A 6 11.67 -14.11 3.81
N PHE A 7 10.35 -14.24 3.70
CA PHE A 7 9.68 -15.30 2.95
C PHE A 7 9.34 -14.93 1.51
N GLY A 8 9.41 -13.65 1.15
CA GLY A 8 8.88 -13.14 -0.11
C GLY A 8 7.35 -13.12 -0.14
N GLY A 9 6.81 -12.61 -1.24
CA GLY A 9 5.39 -12.58 -1.55
C GLY A 9 4.58 -11.65 -0.65
N CYS A 10 3.31 -12.03 -0.45
CA CYS A 10 2.42 -11.42 0.53
C CYS A 10 2.30 -12.34 1.73
N VAL A 11 2.42 -11.81 2.94
CA VAL A 11 2.37 -12.62 4.17
C VAL A 11 1.48 -11.92 5.19
N ALA A 12 0.43 -12.61 5.65
CA ALA A 12 -0.28 -12.21 6.86
C ALA A 12 0.44 -12.78 8.07
N SER A 13 0.52 -12.00 9.15
CA SER A 13 1.15 -12.44 10.39
C SER A 13 0.28 -12.12 11.59
N VAL A 14 0.26 -13.03 12.55
CA VAL A 14 -0.41 -12.85 13.84
C VAL A 14 0.50 -13.35 14.96
N ILE A 15 0.40 -12.75 16.14
CA ILE A 15 1.06 -13.24 17.34
C ILE A 15 -0.03 -13.84 18.23
N ASN A 16 0.08 -15.12 18.55
CA ASN A 16 -0.81 -15.80 19.50
C ASN A 16 0.03 -16.34 20.65
N HIS A 17 -0.26 -15.92 21.89
CA HIS A 17 0.53 -16.28 23.07
C HIS A 17 2.05 -16.13 22.89
N GLN A 18 2.50 -14.99 22.36
CA GLN A 18 3.90 -14.68 22.04
C GLN A 18 4.52 -15.50 20.90
N ILE A 19 3.79 -16.43 20.30
CA ILE A 19 4.26 -17.22 19.16
C ILE A 19 3.83 -16.51 17.87
N PRO A 20 4.78 -16.14 16.98
CA PRO A 20 4.45 -15.57 15.69
C PRO A 20 4.03 -16.66 14.70
N PHE A 21 2.93 -16.41 14.00
CA PHE A 21 2.46 -17.19 12.86
C PHE A 21 2.57 -16.32 11.61
N ALA A 22 3.08 -16.90 10.53
CA ALA A 22 3.19 -16.27 9.23
C ALA A 22 2.49 -17.15 8.20
N VAL A 23 1.54 -16.57 7.48
CA VAL A 23 0.72 -17.26 6.47
C VAL A 23 0.97 -16.58 5.13
N PRO A 24 1.68 -17.24 4.20
CA PRO A 24 1.89 -16.70 2.87
C PRO A 24 0.59 -16.75 2.05
N PHE A 25 0.41 -15.75 1.21
CA PHE A 25 -0.63 -15.66 0.19
C PHE A 25 0.03 -15.61 -1.17
N ALA A 26 -0.58 -16.28 -2.15
CA ALA A 26 -0.17 -16.08 -3.53
C ALA A 26 -0.50 -14.65 -3.96
N VAL A 27 0.31 -14.10 -4.87
CA VAL A 27 0.02 -12.82 -5.52
C VAL A 27 -0.03 -13.07 -7.01
N HIS A 28 -1.11 -12.62 -7.63
CA HIS A 28 -1.31 -12.81 -9.07
C HIS A 28 -0.18 -12.11 -9.85
N PRO A 29 0.53 -12.81 -10.74
CA PRO A 29 1.75 -12.30 -11.38
C PRO A 29 1.51 -11.12 -12.34
N SER A 30 0.25 -10.88 -12.75
CA SER A 30 -0.10 -9.73 -13.59
C SER A 30 -0.20 -8.41 -12.82
N LEU A 31 -0.19 -8.43 -11.49
CA LEU A 31 -0.33 -7.22 -10.68
C LEU A 31 0.94 -6.37 -10.78
N LYS A 32 0.75 -5.13 -11.22
CA LYS A 32 1.80 -4.11 -11.30
C LYS A 32 1.60 -3.08 -10.21
N ILE A 33 2.69 -2.71 -9.55
CA ILE A 33 2.69 -1.73 -8.47
C ILE A 33 3.57 -0.56 -8.89
N LEU A 34 3.05 0.65 -8.83
CA LEU A 34 3.85 1.86 -8.97
C LEU A 34 4.08 2.41 -7.56
N ALA A 35 5.34 2.48 -7.13
CA ALA A 35 5.71 3.17 -5.90
C ALA A 35 6.09 4.62 -6.22
N LEU A 36 5.46 5.55 -5.51
CA LEU A 36 5.77 6.97 -5.52
C LEU A 36 6.54 7.23 -4.23
N VAL A 37 7.86 7.43 -4.35
CA VAL A 37 8.78 7.62 -3.24
C VAL A 37 9.15 9.11 -3.17
N PRO A 38 8.78 9.84 -2.12
CA PRO A 38 9.11 11.25 -2.05
C PRO A 38 10.54 11.49 -1.56
N ASP A 39 11.02 12.72 -1.75
CA ASP A 39 12.32 13.22 -1.27
C ASP A 39 12.40 13.54 0.23
N PHE A 40 11.34 13.27 0.98
CA PHE A 40 11.31 13.45 2.43
C PHE A 40 11.01 12.14 3.15
N GLN A 41 11.36 12.10 4.44
CA GLN A 41 11.13 10.95 5.30
C GLN A 41 10.06 11.28 6.34
N LEU A 42 9.28 10.26 6.68
CA LEU A 42 8.35 10.30 7.80
C LEU A 42 8.75 9.23 8.81
N SER A 43 8.95 9.61 10.07
CA SER A 43 9.29 8.62 11.09
C SER A 43 8.09 7.73 11.39
N THR A 44 8.35 6.43 11.60
CA THR A 44 7.30 5.47 12.01
C THR A 44 6.69 5.81 13.37
N LYS A 45 7.40 6.59 14.20
CA LYS A 45 6.90 7.13 15.45
C LYS A 45 5.81 8.18 15.17
N GLN A 46 6.12 9.24 14.42
CA GLN A 46 5.14 10.28 14.06
C GLN A 46 3.89 9.68 13.37
N ALA A 47 4.08 8.74 12.45
CA ALA A 47 2.96 8.07 11.77
C ALA A 47 2.10 7.19 12.69
N ARG A 48 2.61 6.78 13.85
CA ARG A 48 1.83 6.08 14.90
C ARG A 48 1.18 7.06 15.85
N ASP A 49 1.87 8.14 16.20
CA ASP A 49 1.40 9.14 17.17
C ASP A 49 0.15 9.89 16.68
N VAL A 50 -0.09 9.97 15.37
CA VAL A 50 -1.31 10.58 14.80
C VAL A 50 -2.54 9.67 14.82
N LEU A 51 -2.38 8.38 15.10
CA LEU A 51 -3.52 7.46 15.13
C LEU A 51 -4.33 7.65 16.41
N PRO A 52 -5.66 7.56 16.34
CA PRO A 52 -6.49 7.65 17.54
C PRO A 52 -6.27 6.44 18.44
N MET A 53 -6.47 6.63 19.75
CA MET A 53 -6.40 5.55 20.73
C MET A 53 -7.53 4.51 20.57
N SER A 54 -8.63 4.90 19.92
CA SER A 54 -9.80 4.06 19.67
C SER A 54 -10.46 4.42 18.34
N VAL A 55 -11.09 3.44 17.70
CA VAL A 55 -11.92 3.64 16.50
C VAL A 55 -13.36 3.23 16.76
N SER A 56 -14.29 3.73 15.97
CA SER A 56 -15.69 3.30 16.04
C SER A 56 -15.81 1.82 15.63
N ILE A 57 -16.82 1.12 16.16
CA ILE A 57 -17.15 -0.25 15.72
C ILE A 57 -17.43 -0.26 14.21
N THR A 58 -18.08 0.79 13.69
CA THR A 58 -18.37 0.94 12.25
C THR A 58 -17.10 0.93 11.41
N ASP A 59 -16.06 1.67 11.82
CA ASP A 59 -14.79 1.70 11.09
C ASP A 59 -13.99 0.41 11.26
N ALA A 60 -14.04 -0.21 12.45
CA ALA A 60 -13.46 -1.53 12.68
C ALA A 60 -14.08 -2.58 11.74
N VAL A 61 -15.42 -2.67 11.68
CA VAL A 61 -16.14 -3.58 10.77
C VAL A 61 -15.84 -3.26 9.30
N TYR A 62 -15.79 -1.97 8.94
CA TYR A 62 -15.45 -1.53 7.58
C TYR A 62 -14.07 -2.04 7.16
N ASN A 63 -13.07 -1.92 8.02
CA ASN A 63 -11.71 -2.37 7.73
C ASN A 63 -11.56 -3.90 7.77
N LEU A 64 -12.14 -4.57 8.77
CA LEU A 64 -12.08 -6.03 8.90
C LEU A 64 -12.66 -6.74 7.66
N SER A 65 -13.80 -6.28 7.15
CA SER A 65 -14.40 -6.86 5.93
C SER A 65 -13.51 -6.73 4.70
N ARG A 66 -12.70 -5.65 4.61
CA ARG A 66 -11.76 -5.42 3.51
C ARG A 66 -10.50 -6.25 3.66
N THR A 67 -9.96 -6.35 4.87
CA THR A 67 -8.83 -7.24 5.17
C THR A 67 -9.19 -8.70 4.86
N ALA A 68 -10.42 -9.14 5.18
CA ALA A 68 -10.88 -10.50 4.91
C ALA A 68 -10.86 -10.87 3.41
N ILE A 69 -11.10 -9.90 2.52
CA ILE A 69 -11.10 -10.13 1.06
C ILE A 69 -9.77 -9.76 0.38
N LEU A 70 -8.85 -9.07 1.06
CA LEU A 70 -7.61 -8.57 0.47
C LEU A 70 -6.71 -9.70 -0.05
N GLY A 71 -6.56 -10.77 0.73
CA GLY A 71 -5.80 -11.94 0.28
C GLY A 71 -6.34 -12.50 -1.03
N LYS A 72 -7.67 -12.71 -1.10
CA LYS A 72 -8.33 -13.19 -2.32
C LYS A 72 -8.18 -12.23 -3.50
N ALA A 73 -8.26 -10.92 -3.25
CA ALA A 73 -8.07 -9.89 -4.27
C ALA A 73 -6.65 -9.94 -4.87
N LEU A 74 -5.63 -10.13 -4.02
CA LEU A 74 -4.24 -10.27 -4.46
C LEU A 74 -4.00 -11.58 -5.20
N GLU A 75 -4.54 -12.70 -4.72
CA GLU A 75 -4.39 -14.03 -5.33
C GLU A 75 -5.05 -14.13 -6.71
N SER A 76 -6.24 -13.55 -6.86
CA SER A 76 -7.01 -13.58 -8.10
C SER A 76 -6.58 -12.51 -9.10
N GLY A 77 -5.92 -11.44 -8.64
CA GLY A 77 -5.62 -10.28 -9.46
C GLY A 77 -6.86 -9.48 -9.87
N ASP A 78 -8.00 -9.67 -9.18
CA ASP A 78 -9.25 -8.99 -9.48
C ASP A 78 -9.17 -7.50 -9.10
N PHE A 79 -9.21 -6.64 -10.11
CA PHE A 79 -9.06 -5.20 -9.95
C PHE A 79 -10.22 -4.55 -9.18
N GLU A 80 -11.44 -5.06 -9.32
CA GLU A 80 -12.59 -4.53 -8.58
C GLU A 80 -12.54 -4.93 -7.11
N LEU A 81 -12.12 -6.17 -6.82
CA LEU A 81 -11.84 -6.57 -5.44
C LEU A 81 -10.69 -5.75 -4.83
N LEU A 82 -9.61 -5.50 -5.57
CA LEU A 82 -8.51 -4.65 -5.10
C LEU A 82 -8.94 -3.21 -4.81
N ARG A 83 -9.80 -2.62 -5.66
CA ARG A 83 -10.41 -1.30 -5.43
C ARG A 83 -11.16 -1.22 -4.10
N ILE A 84 -11.80 -2.30 -3.69
CA ILE A 84 -12.59 -2.36 -2.46
C ILE A 84 -11.69 -2.66 -1.26
N ALA A 85 -10.83 -3.68 -1.38
CA ALA A 85 -10.02 -4.25 -0.31
C ALA A 85 -8.92 -3.30 0.20
N THR A 86 -8.43 -2.40 -0.64
CA THR A 86 -7.37 -1.43 -0.29
C THR A 86 -7.91 -0.16 0.39
N LYS A 87 -9.23 0.01 0.50
CA LYS A 87 -9.80 1.16 1.23
C LYS A 87 -9.57 1.00 2.73
N ASP A 88 -9.24 2.10 3.39
CA ASP A 88 -8.87 2.10 4.81
C ASP A 88 -9.48 3.31 5.53
N ARG A 89 -10.00 3.06 6.74
CA ARG A 89 -10.51 4.09 7.65
C ARG A 89 -9.74 4.16 8.97
N ILE A 90 -8.77 3.28 9.19
CA ILE A 90 -8.05 3.19 10.47
C ILE A 90 -6.72 3.95 10.43
N HIS A 91 -6.05 4.01 9.28
CA HIS A 91 -4.68 4.54 9.18
C HIS A 91 -4.56 5.76 8.27
N GLN A 92 -4.98 5.63 7.01
CA GLN A 92 -4.80 6.64 5.96
C GLN A 92 -5.51 7.96 6.24
N PRO A 93 -6.75 7.99 6.79
CA PRO A 93 -7.41 9.27 7.09
C PRO A 93 -6.64 10.14 8.08
N TYR A 94 -5.88 9.53 8.99
CA TYR A 94 -5.08 10.22 9.99
C TYR A 94 -3.67 10.52 9.49
N ARG A 95 -3.04 9.58 8.77
CA ARG A 95 -1.67 9.72 8.28
C ARG A 95 -1.54 10.66 7.09
N LYS A 96 -2.59 10.85 6.28
CA LYS A 96 -2.51 11.69 5.08
C LYS A 96 -2.05 13.13 5.36
N TYR A 97 -2.36 13.67 6.54
CA TYR A 97 -1.97 15.03 6.92
C TYR A 97 -0.47 15.19 7.19
N LEU A 98 0.27 14.09 7.32
CA LEU A 98 1.73 14.08 7.46
C LEU A 98 2.45 14.11 6.09
N ILE A 99 1.71 14.00 5.00
CA ILE A 99 2.25 13.83 3.65
C ILE A 99 1.79 15.02 2.80
N PRO A 100 2.69 15.95 2.44
CA PRO A 100 2.38 17.02 1.51
C PRO A 100 1.71 16.50 0.24
N ASP A 101 0.70 17.22 -0.22
CA ASP A 101 0.00 16.98 -1.47
C ASP A 101 -0.69 15.60 -1.59
N TYR A 102 -0.84 14.83 -0.50
CA TYR A 102 -1.43 13.49 -0.53
C TYR A 102 -2.79 13.44 -1.25
N ASP A 103 -3.71 14.35 -0.92
CA ASP A 103 -5.04 14.39 -1.54
C ASP A 103 -4.97 14.75 -3.03
N ALA A 104 -4.00 15.60 -3.43
CA ALA A 104 -3.76 15.94 -4.83
C ALA A 104 -3.21 14.75 -5.62
N ILE A 105 -2.24 14.01 -5.04
CA ILE A 105 -1.70 12.78 -5.62
C ILE A 105 -2.79 11.73 -5.79
N LEU A 106 -3.62 11.54 -4.75
CA LEU A 106 -4.75 10.61 -4.78
C LEU A 106 -5.72 10.95 -5.91
N SER A 107 -6.04 12.24 -6.08
CA SER A 107 -6.91 12.72 -7.15
C SER A 107 -6.28 12.47 -8.53
N LYS A 108 -5.02 12.87 -8.73
CA LYS A 108 -4.29 12.70 -9.99
C LYS A 108 -4.17 11.22 -10.38
N ALA A 109 -3.85 10.34 -9.42
CA ALA A 109 -3.78 8.90 -9.64
C ALA A 109 -5.14 8.31 -10.09
N LYS A 110 -6.24 8.73 -9.47
CA LYS A 110 -7.59 8.32 -9.88
C LYS A 110 -7.94 8.83 -11.28
N SER A 111 -7.72 10.11 -11.56
CA SER A 111 -8.00 10.70 -12.87
C SER A 111 -7.18 10.05 -13.99
N ASN A 112 -5.97 9.57 -13.70
CA ASN A 112 -5.11 8.87 -14.65
C ASN A 112 -5.40 7.36 -14.80
N GLY A 113 -6.41 6.84 -14.10
CA GLY A 113 -6.89 5.46 -14.30
C GLY A 113 -6.23 4.41 -13.41
N THR A 114 -5.73 4.78 -12.23
CA THR A 114 -5.24 3.79 -11.25
C THR A 114 -6.34 2.77 -10.89
N ILE A 115 -5.95 1.53 -10.56
CA ILE A 115 -6.84 0.55 -9.95
C ILE A 115 -7.11 0.98 -8.51
N SER A 116 -6.06 1.14 -7.72
CA SER A 116 -6.17 1.62 -6.35
C SER A 116 -4.88 2.28 -5.92
N VAL A 117 -4.97 3.12 -4.90
CA VAL A 117 -3.89 3.96 -4.42
C VAL A 117 -3.98 4.02 -2.90
N PHE A 118 -2.87 3.72 -2.23
CA PHE A 118 -2.81 3.56 -0.79
C PHE A 118 -1.38 3.80 -0.26
N LEU A 119 -1.23 4.01 1.05
CA LEU A 119 0.06 4.20 1.70
C LEU A 119 0.86 2.90 1.78
N SER A 120 2.16 2.98 1.49
CA SER A 120 3.10 1.91 1.83
C SER A 120 3.43 1.97 3.32
N GLY A 121 2.83 1.08 4.11
CA GLY A 121 3.07 1.00 5.55
C GLY A 121 2.76 2.30 6.29
N ALA A 122 3.78 2.90 6.91
CA ALA A 122 3.66 4.17 7.63
C ALA A 122 3.62 5.41 6.71
N GLY A 123 3.94 5.25 5.42
CA GLY A 123 4.30 6.36 4.55
C GLY A 123 5.76 6.81 4.73
N PRO A 124 6.21 7.82 3.97
CA PRO A 124 5.39 8.68 3.10
C PRO A 124 5.18 8.12 1.68
N THR A 125 5.83 7.01 1.33
CA THR A 125 5.64 6.34 0.03
C THR A 125 4.19 5.96 -0.20
N ILE A 126 3.70 6.24 -1.41
CA ILE A 126 2.37 5.88 -1.90
C ILE A 126 2.52 4.77 -2.93
N LEU A 127 1.67 3.74 -2.86
CA LEU A 127 1.60 2.66 -3.84
C LEU A 127 0.33 2.79 -4.66
N CYS A 128 0.44 2.48 -5.95
CA CYS A 128 -0.67 2.39 -6.87
C CYS A 128 -0.67 1.02 -7.54
N PHE A 129 -1.79 0.29 -7.48
CA PHE A 129 -2.04 -0.80 -8.43
C PHE A 129 -2.48 -0.20 -9.77
N TYR A 130 -1.92 -0.67 -10.87
CA TYR A 130 -2.26 -0.20 -12.20
C TYR A 130 -2.19 -1.34 -13.24
N SER A 131 -2.85 -1.15 -14.39
CA SER A 131 -2.88 -2.12 -15.48
C SER A 131 -2.32 -1.54 -16.79
N ASP A 132 -2.70 -0.31 -17.11
CA ASP A 132 -2.23 0.47 -18.27
C ASP A 132 -0.78 0.94 -18.06
N ASN A 133 0.15 0.50 -18.91
CA ASN A 133 1.55 0.93 -18.83
C ASN A 133 1.74 2.44 -19.05
N ALA A 134 0.83 3.11 -19.78
CA ALA A 134 0.88 4.55 -19.94
C ALA A 134 0.60 5.31 -18.62
N PHE A 135 0.06 4.64 -17.59
CA PHE A 135 -0.17 5.22 -16.27
C PHE A 135 1.11 5.82 -15.66
N VAL A 136 2.26 5.17 -15.83
CA VAL A 136 3.54 5.65 -15.27
C VAL A 136 3.93 7.00 -15.85
N GLY A 137 3.82 7.17 -17.17
CA GLY A 137 4.07 8.45 -17.85
C GLY A 137 3.09 9.54 -17.43
N LYS A 138 1.79 9.22 -17.42
CA LYS A 138 0.72 10.12 -16.96
C LYS A 138 0.96 10.60 -15.52
N MET A 139 1.42 9.72 -14.63
CA MET A 139 1.76 10.08 -13.26
C MET A 139 3.02 10.92 -13.17
N LYS A 140 4.06 10.63 -13.96
CA LYS A 140 5.26 11.47 -14.00
C LYS A 140 4.90 12.92 -14.37
N ASP A 141 4.08 13.10 -15.40
CA ASP A 141 3.64 14.42 -15.85
C ASP A 141 2.71 15.10 -14.84
N ALA A 142 1.84 14.34 -14.17
CA ALA A 142 0.89 14.89 -13.22
C ALA A 142 1.53 15.36 -11.91
N LEU A 143 2.74 14.91 -11.55
CA LEU A 143 3.36 15.21 -10.26
C LEU A 143 4.36 16.38 -10.30
N VAL A 144 4.60 16.98 -11.47
CA VAL A 144 5.62 18.04 -11.66
C VAL A 144 5.31 19.35 -10.92
N ASP A 145 4.05 19.59 -10.59
CA ASP A 145 3.54 20.82 -9.96
C ASP A 145 3.41 20.70 -8.42
N LEU A 146 3.85 19.57 -7.84
CA LEU A 146 3.75 19.33 -6.40
C LEU A 146 4.92 19.93 -5.64
N LYS A 147 4.73 20.11 -4.33
CA LYS A 147 5.73 20.73 -3.44
C LYS A 147 6.94 19.83 -3.21
N ALA A 148 6.70 18.52 -3.05
CA ALA A 148 7.72 17.51 -2.88
C ALA A 148 8.05 16.86 -4.23
N THR A 149 9.29 16.43 -4.42
CA THR A 149 9.64 15.62 -5.59
C THR A 149 9.35 14.15 -5.31
N TRP A 150 8.95 13.41 -6.36
CA TRP A 150 8.53 12.02 -6.25
C TRP A 150 9.24 11.17 -7.31
N GLU A 151 10.00 10.17 -6.85
CA GLU A 151 10.54 9.11 -7.69
C GLU A 151 9.48 8.03 -7.95
N LEU A 152 9.38 7.58 -9.21
CA LEU A 152 8.40 6.60 -9.64
C LEU A 152 9.10 5.27 -9.96
N LEU A 153 8.82 4.25 -9.16
CA LEU A 153 9.39 2.91 -9.33
C LEU A 153 8.30 1.94 -9.74
N SER A 154 8.43 1.35 -10.94
CA SER A 154 7.57 0.25 -11.37
C SER A 154 8.08 -1.04 -10.75
N LEU A 155 7.25 -1.67 -9.94
CA LEU A 155 7.60 -2.82 -9.11
C LEU A 155 6.71 -4.02 -9.45
N THR A 156 7.30 -5.20 -9.32
CA THR A 156 6.61 -6.48 -9.17
C THR A 156 6.82 -7.00 -7.75
N VAL A 157 6.00 -7.95 -7.33
CA VAL A 157 6.19 -8.59 -6.02
C VAL A 157 7.37 -9.56 -6.10
N ASP A 158 8.36 -9.36 -5.23
CA ASP A 158 9.42 -10.34 -5.01
C ASP A 158 8.84 -11.54 -4.27
N ILE A 159 8.87 -12.71 -4.90
CA ILE A 159 8.34 -13.97 -4.35
C ILE A 159 9.40 -14.83 -3.65
N GLN A 160 10.68 -14.45 -3.70
CA GLN A 160 11.77 -15.25 -3.14
C GLN A 160 12.09 -14.86 -1.70
N GLY A 161 12.03 -13.56 -1.38
CA GLY A 161 12.43 -13.05 -0.09
C GLY A 161 13.95 -13.05 0.08
N ALA A 162 14.42 -13.24 1.32
CA ALA A 162 15.85 -13.18 1.63
C ALA A 162 16.58 -14.41 1.04
N THR A 163 17.61 -14.16 0.23
CA THR A 163 18.43 -15.20 -0.40
C THR A 163 19.90 -15.06 -0.01
N ILE A 164 20.60 -16.18 0.09
CA ILE A 164 22.06 -16.22 0.26
C ILE A 164 22.67 -16.53 -1.11
N LYS A 165 23.53 -15.64 -1.61
CA LYS A 165 24.36 -15.92 -2.79
C LYS A 165 25.68 -16.50 -2.31
N LEU A 166 25.91 -17.77 -2.66
CA LEU A 166 27.18 -18.47 -2.45
C LEU A 166 28.11 -18.26 -3.64
#